data_AF-A0A964VSV2-F1
#
_entry.id   AF-A0A964VSV2-F1
#
_cell.length_a   1.000
_cell.length_b   1.000
_cell.length_c   1.000
_cell.angle_alpha   90.00
_cell.angle_beta   90.00
_cell.angle_gamma   90.00
#
_symmetry.space_group_name_H-M   'P 1'
#
loop_
_entity.id
_entity.type
_entity.pdbx_description
1 polymer ?
#
loop_
_entity_poly.entity_id
_entity_poly.type
_entity_poly.pdbx_seq_one_letter_code
_entity_poly.pdbx_strand_id
1 'polypeptide(L)'
;MYKHRSQGFTLIELLVVIAIIGVLSAVVLTSLNSARSKGNDAAIQSDLATIRTQSEIYYGGTGVNTYGTAVTSCTTGMFIADTTIQNSIKAADSANGAGVMVCNASATAYAVSSPLLTTAGTFWCVDSTGFAGSKGTPLGTNTICPAT
;
A
#
# COMPACT_ATOMS: atom_id res chain seq x y z
N MET A 1 -1.98 -18.31 -65.51
CA MET A 1 -2.43 -19.10 -64.35
C MET A 1 -1.27 -19.21 -63.36
N TYR A 2 -1.16 -18.29 -62.40
CA TYR A 2 -0.03 -18.23 -61.46
C TYR A 2 -0.32 -19.16 -60.28
N LYS A 3 0.49 -20.22 -60.12
CA LYS A 3 0.30 -21.26 -59.10
C LYS A 3 0.91 -20.77 -57.79
N HIS A 4 0.07 -20.34 -56.84
CA HIS A 4 0.52 -19.99 -55.49
C HIS A 4 1.07 -21.25 -54.79
N ARG A 5 2.37 -21.25 -54.46
CA ARG A 5 2.96 -22.24 -53.56
C ARG A 5 2.58 -21.87 -52.13
N SER A 6 1.85 -22.75 -51.45
CA SER A 6 1.68 -22.66 -49.99
C SER A 6 3.04 -22.91 -49.33
N GLN A 7 3.55 -21.93 -48.61
CA GLN A 7 4.72 -22.09 -47.74
C GLN A 7 4.21 -22.51 -46.36
N GLY A 8 4.54 -23.73 -45.95
CA GLY A 8 4.22 -24.24 -44.61
C GLY A 8 5.28 -23.80 -43.60
N PHE A 9 4.84 -23.45 -42.39
CA PHE A 9 5.70 -23.14 -41.25
C PHE A 9 6.42 -24.42 -40.78
N THR A 10 7.72 -24.36 -40.51
CA THR A 10 8.46 -25.53 -40.00
C THR A 10 8.31 -25.65 -38.48
N LEU A 11 8.39 -26.89 -37.97
CA LEU A 11 8.36 -27.14 -36.52
C LEU A 11 9.55 -26.50 -35.79
N ILE A 12 10.71 -26.40 -36.46
CA ILE A 12 11.90 -25.76 -35.87
C ILE A 12 11.74 -24.23 -35.77
N GLU A 13 11.09 -23.59 -36.74
CA GLU A 13 10.77 -22.16 -36.66
C GLU A 13 9.83 -21.88 -35.49
N LEU A 14 8.80 -22.70 -35.30
CA LEU A 14 7.90 -22.55 -34.15
C LEU A 14 8.61 -22.78 -32.82
N LEU A 15 9.51 -23.75 -32.75
CA LEU A 15 10.29 -24.08 -31.54
C LEU A 15 11.21 -22.93 -31.13
N VAL A 16 11.92 -22.31 -32.07
CA VAL A 16 12.79 -21.16 -31.77
C VAL A 16 11.98 -19.96 -31.29
N VAL A 17 10.80 -19.72 -31.86
CA VAL A 17 9.94 -18.59 -31.45
C VAL A 17 9.47 -18.73 -30.01
N ILE A 18 8.95 -19.90 -29.61
CA ILE A 18 8.51 -20.11 -28.23
C ILE A 18 9.68 -20.05 -27.24
N ALA A 19 10.88 -20.48 -27.65
CA ALA A 19 12.08 -20.37 -26.83
C ALA A 19 12.45 -18.90 -26.57
N ILE A 20 12.43 -18.05 -27.60
CA ILE A 20 12.72 -16.61 -27.46
C ILE A 20 11.65 -15.93 -26.60
N ILE A 21 10.35 -16.20 -26.83
CA ILE A 21 9.26 -15.65 -26.00
C ILE A 21 9.42 -16.08 -24.53
N GLY A 22 9.84 -17.33 -24.27
CA GLY A 22 10.12 -17.83 -22.93
C GLY A 22 11.20 -17.01 -22.21
N VAL A 23 12.33 -16.74 -22.87
CA VAL A 23 13.42 -15.93 -22.29
C VAL A 23 12.99 -14.48 -22.04
N LEU A 24 12.33 -13.85 -23.02
CA LEU A 24 11.89 -12.46 -22.90
C LEU A 24 10.82 -12.29 -21.80
N SER A 25 9.88 -13.22 -21.70
CA SER A 25 8.81 -13.16 -20.68
C SER A 25 9.37 -13.28 -19.25
N ALA A 26 10.39 -14.11 -19.02
CA ALA A 26 11.02 -14.25 -17.70
C ALA A 26 11.62 -12.93 -17.20
N VAL A 27 12.35 -12.20 -18.06
CA VAL A 27 12.95 -10.90 -17.69
C VAL A 27 11.86 -9.86 -17.38
N VAL A 28 10.83 -9.79 -18.21
CA VAL A 28 9.71 -8.83 -18.04
C VAL A 28 8.94 -9.06 -16.73
N LEU A 29 8.75 -10.31 -16.32
CA LEU A 29 8.03 -10.62 -15.08
C LEU A 29 8.75 -10.09 -13.84
N THR A 30 10.08 -10.19 -13.79
CA THR A 30 10.86 -9.69 -12.64
C THR A 30 10.80 -8.18 -12.50
N SER A 31 10.90 -7.45 -13.61
CA SER A 31 10.81 -5.98 -13.61
C SER A 31 9.40 -5.48 -13.29
N LEU A 32 8.37 -6.17 -13.80
CA LEU A 32 6.97 -5.86 -13.51
C LEU A 32 6.64 -6.05 -12.03
N ASN A 33 7.15 -7.10 -11.39
CA ASN A 33 6.88 -7.34 -9.97
C ASN A 33 7.46 -6.22 -9.09
N SER A 34 8.71 -5.80 -9.36
CA SER A 34 9.33 -4.66 -8.66
C SER A 34 8.56 -3.35 -8.88
N ALA A 35 8.12 -3.10 -10.12
CA ALA A 35 7.32 -1.92 -10.45
C ALA A 35 5.97 -1.89 -9.72
N ARG A 36 5.30 -3.05 -9.61
CA ARG A 36 4.05 -3.19 -8.84
C ARG A 36 4.24 -2.90 -7.36
N SER A 37 5.27 -3.47 -6.73
CA SER A 37 5.58 -3.19 -5.32
C SER A 37 5.82 -1.70 -5.07
N LYS A 38 6.58 -1.02 -5.95
CA LYS A 38 6.80 0.44 -5.87
C LYS A 38 5.51 1.24 -6.05
N GLY A 39 4.63 0.81 -6.96
CA GLY A 39 3.33 1.43 -7.17
C GLY A 39 2.42 1.31 -5.94
N ASN A 40 2.39 0.12 -5.31
CA ASN A 40 1.65 -0.10 -4.08
C ASN A 40 2.20 0.73 -2.92
N ASP A 41 3.53 0.83 -2.78
CA ASP A 41 4.15 1.69 -1.77
C ASP A 41 3.76 3.16 -1.95
N ALA A 42 3.71 3.65 -3.19
CA ALA A 42 3.25 5.00 -3.50
C ALA A 42 1.76 5.20 -3.17
N ALA A 43 0.91 4.21 -3.44
CA ALA A 43 -0.50 4.24 -3.07
C ALA A 43 -0.68 4.29 -1.54
N ILE A 44 0.04 3.43 -0.80
CA ILE A 44 0.07 3.43 0.67
C ILE A 44 0.46 4.82 1.20
N GLN A 45 1.54 5.41 0.68
CA GLN A 45 1.99 6.74 1.10
C GLN A 45 0.93 7.83 0.84
N SER A 46 0.27 7.78 -0.32
CA SER A 46 -0.80 8.70 -0.70
C SER A 46 -2.04 8.56 0.21
N ASP A 47 -2.45 7.34 0.49
CA ASP A 47 -3.59 7.06 1.36
C ASP A 47 -3.29 7.47 2.81
N LEU A 48 -2.08 7.20 3.31
CA LEU A 48 -1.67 7.64 4.65
C LEU A 48 -1.54 9.17 4.75
N ALA A 49 -1.14 9.86 3.67
CA ALA A 49 -1.18 11.32 3.62
C ALA A 49 -2.63 11.85 3.67
N THR A 50 -3.56 11.16 3.00
CA THR A 50 -4.99 11.47 3.07
C THR A 50 -5.50 11.27 4.49
N ILE A 51 -5.18 10.14 5.15
CA ILE A 51 -5.53 9.88 6.55
C ILE A 51 -5.02 11.01 7.44
N ARG A 52 -3.76 11.43 7.27
CA ARG A 52 -3.17 12.52 8.08
C ARG A 52 -3.87 13.86 7.89
N THR A 53 -4.26 14.22 6.68
CA THR A 53 -4.96 15.49 6.45
C THR A 53 -6.40 15.44 6.96
N GLN A 54 -7.10 14.33 6.72
CA GLN A 54 -8.48 14.14 7.15
C GLN A 54 -8.59 13.95 8.66
N SER A 55 -7.58 13.40 9.34
CA SER A 55 -7.59 13.27 10.80
C SER A 55 -7.63 14.63 11.50
N GLU A 56 -6.90 15.63 10.98
CA GLU A 56 -6.90 16.98 11.54
C GLU A 56 -8.23 17.69 11.32
N ILE A 57 -8.82 17.50 10.13
CA ILE A 57 -10.17 17.99 9.81
C ILE A 57 -11.20 17.33 10.73
N TYR A 58 -11.07 16.02 10.94
CA TYR A 58 -11.93 15.26 11.84
C TYR A 58 -11.83 15.78 13.27
N TYR A 59 -10.61 15.93 13.80
CA TYR A 59 -10.37 16.41 15.17
C TYR A 59 -11.00 17.78 15.42
N GLY A 60 -10.81 18.74 14.51
CA GLY A 60 -11.39 20.08 14.62
C GLY A 60 -12.87 20.17 14.23
N GLY A 61 -13.43 19.15 13.59
CA GLY A 61 -14.78 19.10 13.07
C GLY A 61 -15.66 18.09 13.83
N THR A 62 -16.03 17.03 13.13
CA THR A 62 -16.97 16.00 13.60
C THR A 62 -16.47 15.19 14.81
N GLY A 63 -15.15 15.13 14.99
CA GLY A 63 -14.48 14.50 16.11
C GLY A 63 -14.52 15.32 17.39
N VAL A 64 -14.92 16.60 17.38
CA VAL A 64 -15.10 17.42 18.60
C VAL A 64 -13.90 17.32 19.58
N ASN A 65 -12.69 17.57 19.07
CA ASN A 65 -11.42 17.44 19.80
C ASN A 65 -11.08 16.02 20.26
N THR A 66 -11.55 15.00 19.53
CA THR A 66 -11.09 13.63 19.70
C THR A 66 -10.71 12.99 18.36
N TYR A 67 -9.69 12.12 18.37
CA TYR A 67 -9.41 11.19 17.26
C TYR A 67 -10.13 9.83 17.45
N GLY A 68 -10.81 9.62 18.57
CA GLY A 68 -11.52 8.38 18.88
C GLY A 68 -11.35 7.93 20.33
N THR A 69 -11.61 6.65 20.58
CA THR A 69 -11.33 5.99 21.85
C THR A 69 -9.94 5.36 21.85
N ALA A 70 -9.44 5.03 23.04
CA ALA A 70 -8.19 4.27 23.17
C ALA A 70 -8.35 2.89 22.53
N VAL A 71 -7.76 2.68 21.35
CA VAL A 71 -7.87 1.43 20.57
C VAL A 71 -6.59 1.11 19.83
N THR A 72 -6.37 -0.18 19.59
CA THR A 72 -5.35 -0.73 18.68
C THR A 72 -6.06 -1.40 17.50
N SER A 73 -6.88 -0.65 16.79
CA SER A 73 -7.76 -1.14 15.73
C SER A 73 -7.92 -0.08 14.64
N CYS A 74 -7.86 -0.54 13.39
CA CYS A 74 -8.06 0.29 12.20
C CYS A 74 -9.53 0.53 11.85
N THR A 75 -10.46 -0.26 12.39
CA THR A 75 -11.87 -0.31 11.93
C THR A 75 -12.87 0.24 12.94
N THR A 76 -12.60 0.07 14.24
CA THR A 76 -13.52 0.45 15.31
C THR A 76 -12.82 1.33 16.34
N GLY A 77 -13.53 2.35 16.83
CA GLY A 77 -13.09 3.24 17.91
C GLY A 77 -12.18 4.39 17.46
N MET A 78 -11.45 4.24 16.34
CA MET A 78 -10.66 5.30 15.73
C MET A 78 -11.47 6.07 14.67
N PHE A 79 -11.40 7.41 14.73
CA PHE A 79 -12.13 8.35 13.87
C PHE A 79 -13.62 8.01 13.75
N ILE A 80 -14.35 8.05 14.88
CA ILE A 80 -15.77 7.64 15.06
C ILE A 80 -16.58 7.79 13.75
N ALA A 81 -16.64 6.69 12.99
CA ALA A 81 -17.33 6.50 11.72
C ALA A 81 -17.03 7.49 10.56
N ASP A 82 -15.86 8.15 10.51
CA ASP A 82 -15.45 8.92 9.33
C ASP A 82 -15.17 7.98 8.15
N THR A 83 -16.06 8.01 7.16
CA THR A 83 -16.01 7.08 6.02
C THR A 83 -14.83 7.35 5.09
N THR A 84 -14.38 8.59 4.96
CA THR A 84 -13.24 8.96 4.12
C THR A 84 -11.96 8.37 4.68
N ILE A 85 -11.73 8.52 5.98
CA ILE A 85 -10.55 7.97 6.63
C ILE A 85 -10.60 6.44 6.61
N GLN A 86 -11.75 5.84 6.92
CA GLN A 86 -11.93 4.39 6.90
C GLN A 86 -11.73 3.79 5.49
N ASN A 87 -12.13 4.49 4.43
CA ASN A 87 -11.87 4.06 3.06
C ASN A 87 -10.39 4.15 2.70
N SER A 88 -9.70 5.21 3.15
CA SER A 88 -8.26 5.38 2.92
C SER A 88 -7.45 4.30 3.64
N ILE A 89 -7.83 3.94 4.86
CA ILE A 89 -7.24 2.82 5.61
C ILE A 89 -7.44 1.50 4.85
N LYS A 90 -8.66 1.20 4.39
CA LYS A 90 -8.94 -0.03 3.64
C LYS A 90 -8.18 -0.08 2.30
N ALA A 91 -8.04 1.05 1.62
CA ALA A 91 -7.29 1.14 0.37
C ALA A 91 -5.80 0.86 0.59
N ALA A 92 -5.18 1.50 1.59
CA ALA A 92 -3.80 1.27 1.97
C ALA A 92 -3.54 -0.17 2.43
N ASP A 93 -4.48 -0.76 3.17
CA ASP A 93 -4.37 -2.15 3.65
C ASP A 93 -4.46 -3.13 2.48
N SER A 94 -5.39 -2.89 1.54
CA SER A 94 -5.54 -3.70 0.33
C SER A 94 -4.32 -3.63 -0.59
N ALA A 95 -3.65 -2.48 -0.69
CA ALA A 95 -2.42 -2.32 -1.45
C ALA A 95 -1.26 -3.18 -0.90
N ASN A 96 -1.37 -3.64 0.35
CA ASN A 96 -0.36 -4.41 1.08
C ASN A 96 -0.74 -5.87 1.33
N GLY A 97 -1.79 -6.37 0.67
CA GLY A 97 -2.23 -7.75 0.83
C GLY A 97 -3.27 -7.98 1.94
N ALA A 98 -3.79 -6.90 2.54
CA ALA A 98 -4.82 -6.85 3.58
C ALA A 98 -4.44 -7.46 4.95
N GLY A 99 -4.92 -6.82 6.02
CA GLY A 99 -4.74 -7.25 7.41
C GLY A 99 -3.37 -6.96 8.02
N VAL A 100 -2.58 -6.06 7.43
CA VAL A 100 -1.18 -5.79 7.85
C VAL A 100 -0.97 -4.40 8.43
N MET A 101 -1.94 -3.50 8.23
CA MET A 101 -1.88 -2.16 8.83
C MET A 101 -2.06 -2.20 10.34
N VAL A 102 -1.36 -1.29 11.02
CA VAL A 102 -1.47 -1.07 12.46
C VAL A 102 -1.98 0.35 12.69
N CYS A 103 -3.09 0.47 13.40
CA CYS A 103 -3.69 1.74 13.76
C CYS A 103 -3.92 1.80 15.25
N ASN A 104 -3.45 2.88 15.87
CA ASN A 104 -3.64 3.13 17.28
C ASN A 104 -4.22 4.53 17.44
N ALA A 105 -5.21 4.66 18.31
CA ALA A 105 -5.81 5.95 18.62
C ALA A 105 -6.11 6.07 20.10
N SER A 106 -6.31 7.32 20.51
CA SER A 106 -6.79 7.78 21.81
C SER A 106 -7.57 9.07 21.56
N ALA A 107 -8.03 9.73 22.63
CA ALA A 107 -8.71 11.00 22.47
C ALA A 107 -7.83 12.05 21.77
N THR A 108 -6.55 12.16 22.15
CA THR A 108 -5.69 13.28 21.74
C THR A 108 -4.54 12.88 20.83
N ALA A 109 -4.40 11.60 20.52
CA ALA A 109 -3.32 11.12 19.66
C ALA A 109 -3.76 9.92 18.82
N TYR A 110 -3.22 9.84 17.60
CA TYR A 110 -3.33 8.68 16.72
C TYR A 110 -2.00 8.41 16.02
N ALA A 111 -1.78 7.16 15.63
CA ALA A 111 -0.78 6.77 14.67
C ALA A 111 -1.31 5.65 13.76
N VAL A 112 -0.96 5.73 12.48
CA VAL A 112 -1.29 4.72 11.47
C VAL A 112 -0.01 4.34 10.75
N SER A 113 0.23 3.04 10.65
CA SER A 113 1.43 2.49 10.03
C SER A 113 1.08 1.34 9.09
N SER A 114 1.77 1.28 7.96
CA SER A 114 1.68 0.18 7.00
C SER A 114 3.09 -0.28 6.60
N PRO A 115 3.37 -1.59 6.51
CA PRO A 115 4.66 -2.06 5.97
C PRO A 115 4.86 -1.62 4.52
N LEU A 116 6.09 -1.53 4.03
CA LEU A 116 6.37 -1.29 2.62
C LEU A 116 6.75 -2.59 1.92
N LEU A 117 6.26 -2.77 0.70
CA LEU A 117 6.46 -3.98 -0.10
C LEU A 117 7.86 -4.02 -0.73
N THR A 118 8.46 -2.85 -1.00
CA THR A 118 9.79 -2.78 -1.64
C THR A 118 10.92 -3.18 -0.70
N THR A 119 10.79 -2.93 0.60
CA THR A 119 11.83 -3.20 1.60
C THR A 119 11.22 -3.82 2.85
N ALA A 120 11.47 -5.12 3.04
CA ALA A 120 11.00 -5.83 4.22
C ALA A 120 11.50 -5.17 5.51
N GLY A 121 10.63 -5.07 6.52
CA GLY A 121 10.96 -4.43 7.80
C GLY A 121 10.96 -2.90 7.77
N THR A 122 10.60 -2.27 6.64
CA THR A 122 10.35 -0.83 6.57
C THR A 122 8.85 -0.57 6.62
N PHE A 123 8.45 0.47 7.34
CA PHE A 123 7.05 0.86 7.51
C PHE A 123 6.89 2.33 7.15
N TRP A 124 5.80 2.70 6.49
CA TRP A 124 5.39 4.10 6.39
C TRP A 124 4.44 4.41 7.54
N CYS A 125 4.76 5.44 8.31
CA CYS A 125 3.99 5.81 9.50
C CYS A 125 3.60 7.29 9.45
N VAL A 126 2.36 7.57 9.84
CA VAL A 126 1.82 8.91 10.06
C VAL A 126 1.22 9.01 11.46
N ASP A 127 1.31 10.18 12.09
CA ASP A 127 0.74 10.39 13.42
C ASP A 127 0.18 11.81 13.64
N SER A 128 -0.52 11.95 14.76
CA SER A 128 -1.09 13.20 15.28
C SER A 128 -0.09 14.31 15.58
N THR A 129 1.23 14.04 15.63
CA THR A 129 2.25 15.10 15.77
C THR A 129 2.55 15.77 14.42
N GLY A 130 1.96 15.26 13.34
CA GLY A 130 2.24 15.69 11.98
C GLY A 130 3.45 14.98 11.38
N PHE A 131 3.93 13.89 11.98
CA PHE A 131 4.97 13.08 11.35
C PHE A 131 4.40 12.33 10.13
N ALA A 132 5.22 12.21 9.09
CA ALA A 132 4.99 11.31 7.97
C ALA A 132 6.35 10.85 7.42
N GLY A 133 6.61 9.55 7.44
CA GLY A 133 7.90 9.04 6.98
C GLY A 133 8.09 7.55 7.20
N SER A 134 9.20 7.04 6.66
CA SER A 134 9.60 5.64 6.83
C SER A 134 10.21 5.38 8.20
N LYS A 135 9.97 4.18 8.73
CA LYS A 135 10.47 3.66 10.01
C LYS A 135 10.99 2.24 9.85
N GLY A 136 12.05 1.89 10.58
CA GLY A 136 12.60 0.54 10.65
C GLY A 136 12.00 -0.34 11.75
N THR A 137 11.16 0.26 12.61
CA THR A 137 10.51 -0.42 13.73
C THR A 137 8.99 -0.39 13.56
N PRO A 138 8.27 -1.48 13.88
CA PRO A 138 6.82 -1.50 13.81
C PRO A 138 6.20 -0.56 14.84
N LEU A 139 4.99 -0.06 14.56
CA LEU A 139 4.27 0.88 15.42
C LEU A 139 3.93 0.28 16.81
N GLY A 140 3.66 -1.02 16.87
CA GLY A 140 3.20 -1.69 18.09
C GLY A 140 1.87 -1.11 18.57
N THR A 141 1.77 -0.78 19.85
CA THR A 141 0.58 -0.16 20.47
C THR A 141 0.71 1.35 20.67
N ASN A 142 1.74 1.98 20.09
CA ASN A 142 2.02 3.40 20.28
C ASN A 142 1.09 4.27 19.43
N THR A 143 0.70 5.42 19.96
CA THR A 143 -0.08 6.46 19.25
C THR A 143 0.81 7.55 18.62
N ILE A 144 2.13 7.29 18.55
CA ILE A 144 3.13 8.15 17.92
C ILE A 144 4.05 7.23 17.11
N CYS A 145 4.47 7.68 15.94
CA CYS A 145 5.42 6.93 15.13
C CYS A 145 6.75 6.74 15.88
N PRO A 146 7.32 5.54 15.90
CA PRO A 146 8.50 5.25 16.70
C PRO A 146 9.69 6.13 16.30
N ALA A 147 10.53 6.51 17.26
CA ALA A 147 11.82 7.12 16.97
C ALA A 147 12.70 6.08 16.23
N THR A 148 13.47 6.55 15.25
CA THR A 148 14.32 5.72 14.38
C THR A 148 15.22 4.76 15.15
#